data_AF-A0A8H2WFY2-F1
#
_entry.id   AF-A0A8H2WFY2-F1
#
_cell.length_a   1.000
_cell.length_b   1.000
_cell.length_c   1.000
_cell.angle_alpha   90.00
_cell.angle_beta   90.00
_cell.angle_gamma   90.00
#
_symmetry.space_group_name_H-M   'P 1'
#
loop_
_entity.id
_entity.type
_entity.pdbx_description
1 polymer ?
#
loop_
_entity_poly.entity_id
_entity_poly.type
_entity_poly.pdbx_seq_one_letter_code
_entity_poly.pdbx_strand_id
1 'polypeptide(L)'
;MSSLTPVSTPPSTPGIRSPIPSTPNTARPPSKLGATPPLTADSSAPVSPGPQHAQYLTTSDLASPLSPLPPGETPPVSPGVSRSGRGRARDLLRKHYGLGVAAATGSLRSKDPMDLDSPNFDARAYYEHLITTATLPELLKKENELVQEIKQLDGERQSLVYNHHHELIAASDTIHAMKTRAESLDADLDKLMTAFSEISRLSAEVSVEPHEN
;
A
#
# COMPACT_ATOMS: atom_id res chain seq x y z
N MET A 1 10.53 6.52 -79.52
CA MET A 1 10.14 5.45 -78.57
C MET A 1 11.33 5.28 -77.64
N SER A 2 11.41 6.11 -76.59
CA SER A 2 10.91 5.85 -75.21
C SER A 2 11.82 4.85 -74.48
N SER A 3 12.76 5.36 -73.65
CA SER A 3 12.72 5.37 -72.15
C SER A 3 13.03 3.99 -71.54
N LEU A 4 13.96 3.84 -70.60
CA LEU A 4 13.78 4.15 -69.17
C LEU A 4 15.14 4.23 -68.43
N THR A 5 15.13 5.02 -67.35
CA THR A 5 16.20 5.46 -66.46
C THR A 5 16.63 4.42 -65.40
N PRO A 6 17.71 4.69 -64.64
CA PRO A 6 17.49 4.95 -63.20
C PRO A 6 18.10 6.31 -62.76
N VAL A 7 17.35 7.05 -61.92
CA VAL A 7 17.69 8.37 -61.35
C VAL A 7 18.07 8.14 -59.87
N SER A 8 19.31 8.42 -59.48
CA SER A 8 19.84 9.67 -58.89
C SER A 8 19.32 10.00 -57.50
N THR A 9 20.22 9.87 -56.53
CA THR A 9 20.21 10.46 -55.20
C THR A 9 20.05 12.00 -55.24
N PRO A 10 19.39 12.61 -54.24
CA PRO A 10 19.46 14.04 -54.01
C PRO A 10 20.35 14.44 -52.80
N PRO A 11 20.82 15.70 -52.73
CA PRO A 11 21.87 16.17 -51.85
C PRO A 11 21.39 16.91 -50.57
N SER A 12 22.36 17.21 -49.71
CA SER A 12 22.29 17.93 -48.43
C SER A 12 21.68 19.34 -48.47
N THR A 13 20.99 19.72 -47.39
CA THR A 13 20.51 21.09 -47.09
C THR A 13 20.90 21.52 -45.66
N PRO A 14 21.28 22.78 -45.40
CA PRO A 14 21.76 23.25 -44.09
C PRO A 14 20.68 23.95 -43.24
N GLY A 15 20.85 23.88 -41.90
CA GLY A 15 20.57 24.96 -40.92
C GLY A 15 19.11 25.31 -40.56
N ILE A 16 18.80 25.30 -39.26
CA ILE A 16 18.36 26.46 -38.44
C ILE A 16 17.82 25.92 -37.09
N ARG A 17 18.50 26.31 -36.00
CA ARG A 17 18.12 26.03 -34.61
C ARG A 17 18.04 27.41 -33.92
N SER A 18 16.85 27.84 -33.53
CA SER A 18 16.63 29.14 -32.87
C SER A 18 16.82 29.05 -31.35
N PRO A 19 17.50 30.02 -30.70
CA PRO A 19 17.63 30.10 -29.24
C PRO A 19 16.59 31.05 -28.59
N ILE A 20 16.34 30.80 -27.30
CA ILE A 20 15.41 31.51 -26.39
C ILE A 20 16.04 32.84 -25.91
N PRO A 21 15.29 33.96 -25.77
CA PRO A 21 15.84 35.25 -25.34
C PRO A 21 15.85 35.43 -23.80
N SER A 22 16.94 36.01 -23.30
CA SER A 22 17.17 36.42 -21.91
C SER A 22 16.73 37.87 -21.65
N THR A 23 16.17 38.17 -20.48
CA THR A 23 15.82 39.52 -20.02
C THR A 23 16.99 40.21 -19.29
N PRO A 24 17.13 41.55 -19.36
CA PRO A 24 18.32 42.25 -18.87
C PRO A 24 18.28 42.66 -17.38
N ASN A 25 19.50 42.72 -16.85
CA ASN A 25 19.92 43.08 -15.49
C ASN A 25 20.02 44.62 -15.34
N THR A 26 19.50 45.17 -14.24
CA THR A 26 19.74 46.56 -13.79
C THR A 26 20.20 46.54 -12.32
N ALA A 27 21.36 47.13 -12.06
CA ALA A 27 22.07 47.14 -10.78
C ALA A 27 21.81 48.42 -9.94
N ARG A 28 21.77 48.31 -8.59
CA ARG A 28 22.04 49.39 -7.61
C ARG A 28 22.40 48.79 -6.21
N PRO A 29 23.22 49.44 -5.33
CA PRO A 29 24.32 48.86 -4.52
C PRO A 29 23.98 48.54 -3.04
N PRO A 30 24.91 48.00 -2.22
CA PRO A 30 24.64 47.61 -0.83
C PRO A 30 24.97 48.69 0.21
N SER A 31 24.14 48.81 1.24
CA SER A 31 24.39 49.63 2.44
C SER A 31 24.32 48.79 3.71
N LYS A 32 25.25 49.06 4.63
CA LYS A 32 25.58 48.32 5.85
C LYS A 32 24.70 48.69 7.07
N LEU A 33 24.61 47.72 8.00
CA LEU A 33 24.55 47.83 9.48
C LEU A 33 23.39 48.61 10.14
N GLY A 34 22.59 47.88 10.91
CA GLY A 34 21.70 48.43 11.95
C GLY A 34 21.08 47.30 12.79
N ALA A 35 21.62 47.08 13.98
CA ALA A 35 21.15 46.10 14.95
C ALA A 35 19.93 46.61 15.74
N THR A 36 18.94 45.75 16.00
CA THR A 36 17.96 45.86 17.09
C THR A 36 17.61 44.45 17.63
N PRO A 37 17.29 44.29 18.93
CA PRO A 37 17.31 43.01 19.65
C PRO A 37 15.99 42.23 19.51
N PRO A 38 15.96 40.90 19.78
CA PRO A 38 14.71 40.17 19.85
C PRO A 38 14.08 40.36 21.24
N LEU A 39 12.86 40.89 21.28
CA LEU A 39 11.98 40.82 22.44
C LEU A 39 10.89 39.78 22.17
N THR A 40 10.82 38.86 23.12
CA THR A 40 9.79 37.88 23.46
C THR A 40 8.36 38.20 22.99
N ALA A 41 7.75 37.25 22.27
CA ALA A 41 6.31 36.98 22.20
C ALA A 41 6.19 35.48 21.86
N ASP A 42 6.01 34.62 22.86
CA ASP A 42 4.72 34.14 23.39
C ASP A 42 3.89 33.33 22.37
N SER A 43 3.48 32.16 22.88
CA SER A 43 2.68 31.08 22.31
C SER A 43 1.57 31.54 21.37
N SER A 44 1.27 30.84 20.27
CA SER A 44 0.54 29.57 20.36
C SER A 44 0.69 28.76 19.07
N ALA A 45 1.46 27.67 19.13
CA ALA A 45 1.33 26.57 18.18
C ALA A 45 0.06 25.77 18.51
N PRO A 46 -0.66 25.20 17.53
CA PRO A 46 -1.76 24.29 17.83
C PRO A 46 -1.17 23.02 18.47
N VAL A 47 -1.53 22.83 19.74
CA VAL A 47 -1.26 21.64 20.55
C VAL A 47 -1.72 20.39 19.79
N SER A 48 -0.78 19.49 19.54
CA SER A 48 -1.07 18.09 19.22
C SER A 48 -1.86 17.46 20.37
N PRO A 49 -3.05 16.89 20.15
CA PRO A 49 -3.59 15.95 21.11
C PRO A 49 -2.83 14.62 20.96
N GLY A 50 -2.00 14.32 21.97
CA GLY A 50 -1.44 12.99 22.18
C GLY A 50 -2.53 11.94 22.42
N PRO A 51 -2.16 10.65 22.34
CA PRO A 51 -3.05 9.56 21.98
C PRO A 51 -3.99 9.20 23.14
N GLN A 52 -5.29 9.15 22.87
CA GLN A 52 -6.28 8.62 23.80
C GLN A 52 -6.94 7.39 23.16
N HIS A 53 -6.56 6.22 23.69
CA HIS A 53 -7.29 4.96 23.65
C HIS A 53 -7.74 4.42 22.28
N ALA A 54 -6.78 3.88 21.51
CA ALA A 54 -7.08 2.67 20.77
C ALA A 54 -7.15 1.51 21.80
N GLN A 55 -8.35 0.98 22.04
CA GLN A 55 -8.51 -0.29 22.73
C GLN A 55 -7.91 -1.37 21.83
N TYR A 56 -6.62 -1.66 22.03
CA TYR A 56 -6.02 -2.87 21.50
C TYR A 56 -6.79 -4.03 22.10
N LEU A 57 -7.59 -4.74 21.30
CA LEU A 57 -8.02 -6.07 21.70
C LEU A 57 -6.74 -6.89 21.86
N THR A 58 -6.39 -7.13 23.11
CA THR A 58 -5.33 -8.01 23.54
C THR A 58 -5.66 -9.43 23.07
N THR A 59 -5.19 -9.82 21.90
CA THR A 59 -5.10 -11.26 21.58
C THR A 59 -3.88 -11.77 22.32
N SER A 60 -4.10 -12.11 23.59
CA SER A 60 -3.15 -12.92 24.36
C SER A 60 -3.08 -14.31 23.72
N ASP A 61 -2.20 -14.48 22.72
CA ASP A 61 -1.55 -15.77 22.49
C ASP A 61 -0.33 -15.62 21.55
N LEU A 62 0.80 -15.21 22.12
CA LEU A 62 2.11 -15.53 21.54
C LEU A 62 3.10 -15.81 22.67
N ALA A 63 2.93 -16.96 23.33
CA ALA A 63 3.99 -17.63 24.08
C ALA A 63 3.55 -19.05 24.47
N SER A 64 3.49 -19.98 23.52
CA SER A 64 3.61 -21.40 23.84
C SER A 64 5.06 -21.82 23.58
N PRO A 65 5.87 -22.12 24.62
CA PRO A 65 7.16 -22.76 24.44
C PRO A 65 6.94 -24.17 23.89
N LEU A 66 7.67 -24.47 22.82
CA LEU A 66 7.81 -25.77 22.18
C LEU A 66 8.01 -26.88 23.23
N SER A 67 6.97 -27.68 23.46
CA SER A 67 7.09 -28.94 24.22
C SER A 67 7.43 -30.06 23.23
N PRO A 68 8.40 -30.95 23.54
CA PRO A 68 8.76 -32.05 22.65
C PRO A 68 7.64 -33.09 22.57
N LEU A 69 7.27 -33.49 21.35
CA LEU A 69 6.33 -34.57 21.09
C LEU A 69 7.02 -35.94 21.30
N PRO A 70 6.39 -36.94 21.95
CA PRO A 70 6.94 -38.29 22.09
C PRO A 70 6.94 -39.06 20.75
N PRO A 71 7.82 -40.05 20.56
CA PRO A 71 7.90 -40.80 19.31
C PRO A 71 6.82 -41.89 19.27
N GLY A 72 5.90 -41.77 18.31
CA GLY A 72 5.03 -42.88 17.92
C GLY A 72 3.57 -42.51 17.74
N GLU A 73 3.24 -41.84 16.64
CA GLU A 73 1.94 -42.00 15.99
C GLU A 73 2.04 -41.51 14.54
N THR A 74 1.85 -42.45 13.60
CA THR A 74 1.76 -42.19 12.17
C THR A 74 0.57 -41.27 11.86
N PRO A 75 0.67 -40.35 10.90
CA PRO A 75 -0.48 -39.55 10.50
C PRO A 75 -1.58 -40.46 9.92
N PRO A 76 -2.86 -40.31 10.30
CA PRO A 76 -3.92 -41.02 9.62
C PRO A 76 -4.05 -40.45 8.21
N VAL A 77 -3.66 -41.25 7.21
CA VAL A 77 -4.13 -41.08 5.83
C VAL A 77 -5.66 -41.15 5.88
N SER A 78 -6.33 -40.01 5.73
CA SER A 78 -7.78 -39.95 5.58
C SER A 78 -8.13 -39.56 4.13
N PRO A 79 -8.70 -40.50 3.35
CA PRO A 79 -9.36 -40.19 2.10
C PRO A 79 -10.74 -39.61 2.41
N GLY A 80 -11.03 -38.41 1.91
CA GLY A 80 -12.38 -37.84 2.01
C GLY A 80 -12.38 -36.35 2.30
N VAL A 81 -12.43 -35.55 1.23
CA VAL A 81 -12.80 -34.14 1.33
C VAL A 81 -14.25 -34.06 1.82
N SER A 82 -14.43 -33.89 3.13
CA SER A 82 -15.70 -33.42 3.67
C SER A 82 -15.94 -32.02 3.14
N ARG A 83 -16.85 -31.93 2.16
CA ARG A 83 -17.29 -30.70 1.49
C ARG A 83 -18.03 -29.71 2.43
N SER A 84 -18.10 -29.99 3.74
CA SER A 84 -18.92 -29.25 4.70
C SER A 84 -18.27 -27.96 5.23
N GLY A 85 -16.93 -27.90 5.36
CA GLY A 85 -16.23 -26.72 5.91
C GLY A 85 -16.02 -25.57 4.90
N ARG A 86 -16.05 -25.88 3.60
CA ARG A 86 -15.75 -24.91 2.54
C ARG A 86 -16.86 -23.86 2.41
N GLY A 87 -18.10 -24.21 2.78
CA GLY A 87 -19.24 -23.28 2.81
C GLY A 87 -19.06 -22.20 3.87
N ARG A 88 -18.71 -22.58 5.11
CA ARG A 88 -18.58 -21.65 6.24
C ARG A 88 -17.44 -20.65 6.05
N ALA A 89 -16.26 -21.09 5.61
CA ALA A 89 -15.16 -20.19 5.28
C ALA A 89 -15.56 -19.24 4.15
N ARG A 90 -16.18 -19.76 3.08
CA ARG A 90 -16.66 -18.93 1.96
C ARG A 90 -17.72 -17.92 2.41
N ASP A 91 -18.62 -18.29 3.31
CA ASP A 91 -19.65 -17.41 3.85
C ASP A 91 -19.07 -16.34 4.79
N LEU A 92 -17.99 -16.66 5.53
CA LEU A 92 -17.27 -15.68 6.34
C LEU A 92 -16.54 -14.66 5.46
N LEU A 93 -15.81 -15.11 4.44
CA LEU A 93 -15.15 -14.23 3.46
C LEU A 93 -16.20 -13.37 2.73
N ARG A 94 -17.35 -13.94 2.38
CA ARG A 94 -18.46 -13.22 1.76
C ARG A 94 -19.02 -12.12 2.65
N LYS A 95 -19.09 -12.33 3.97
CA LYS A 95 -19.51 -11.32 4.94
C LYS A 95 -18.45 -10.24 5.12
N HIS A 96 -17.18 -10.63 5.19
CA HIS A 96 -16.04 -9.71 5.37
C HIS A 96 -15.82 -8.79 4.17
N TYR A 97 -15.94 -9.31 2.95
CA TYR A 97 -15.75 -8.55 1.71
C TYR A 97 -17.07 -8.04 1.11
N GLY A 98 -18.19 -8.17 1.84
CA GLY A 98 -19.51 -7.72 1.37
C GLY A 98 -20.01 -8.42 0.09
N LEU A 99 -19.38 -9.52 -0.36
CA LEU A 99 -19.63 -10.17 -1.65
C LEU A 99 -21.04 -10.82 -1.75
N GLY A 100 -21.70 -11.03 -0.61
CA GLY A 100 -23.06 -11.57 -0.55
C GLY A 100 -24.14 -10.49 -0.65
N VAL A 101 -23.78 -9.28 -0.23
CA VAL A 101 -24.58 -8.08 -0.41
C VAL A 101 -24.34 -7.58 -1.83
N ALA A 102 -23.09 -7.41 -2.27
CA ALA A 102 -22.75 -6.93 -3.62
C ALA A 102 -23.29 -7.78 -4.79
N ALA A 103 -23.50 -9.10 -4.64
CA ALA A 103 -24.11 -9.92 -5.70
C ALA A 103 -25.64 -9.80 -5.77
N ALA A 104 -26.30 -9.40 -4.67
CA ALA A 104 -27.75 -9.16 -4.60
C ALA A 104 -28.11 -7.66 -4.65
N THR A 105 -27.16 -6.77 -4.33
CA THR A 105 -27.31 -5.30 -4.26
C THR A 105 -26.39 -4.56 -5.23
N GLY A 106 -25.53 -5.25 -5.99
CA GLY A 106 -24.70 -4.65 -7.04
C GLY A 106 -25.51 -4.04 -8.20
N SER A 107 -26.82 -4.26 -8.22
CA SER A 107 -27.78 -3.62 -9.12
C SER A 107 -28.78 -2.68 -8.41
N LEU A 108 -28.65 -2.45 -7.10
CA LEU A 108 -29.53 -1.59 -6.30
C LEU A 108 -28.76 -0.48 -5.57
N ARG A 109 -27.67 0.02 -6.14
CA ARG A 109 -27.39 1.45 -5.94
C ARG A 109 -28.47 2.17 -6.73
N SER A 110 -29.38 2.84 -6.02
CA SER A 110 -30.36 3.77 -6.58
C SER A 110 -29.68 4.50 -7.73
N LYS A 111 -30.14 4.30 -8.97
CA LYS A 111 -29.73 5.15 -10.11
C LYS A 111 -30.54 6.45 -10.09
N ASP A 112 -30.90 6.89 -8.89
CA ASP A 112 -31.71 8.08 -8.71
C ASP A 112 -30.77 9.29 -8.87
N PRO A 113 -31.00 10.15 -9.87
CA PRO A 113 -30.21 11.35 -10.04
C PRO A 113 -30.36 12.35 -8.88
N MET A 114 -31.36 12.17 -8.00
CA MET A 114 -31.58 13.04 -6.84
C MET A 114 -30.93 12.55 -5.54
N ASP A 115 -30.32 11.36 -5.55
CA ASP A 115 -29.68 10.76 -4.38
C ASP A 115 -28.18 11.06 -4.37
N LEU A 116 -27.67 11.65 -3.27
CA LEU A 116 -26.27 12.08 -3.14
C LEU A 116 -25.28 10.91 -3.19
N ASP A 117 -25.70 9.72 -2.75
CA ASP A 117 -24.87 8.51 -2.73
C ASP A 117 -24.94 7.72 -4.06
N SER A 118 -25.77 8.19 -5.00
CA SER A 118 -25.95 7.54 -6.28
C SER A 118 -24.76 7.78 -7.21
N PRO A 119 -24.30 6.75 -7.96
CA PRO A 119 -23.33 6.95 -9.03
C PRO A 119 -23.89 7.80 -10.20
N ASN A 120 -25.20 8.04 -10.25
CA ASN A 120 -25.89 8.80 -11.28
C ASN A 120 -26.36 10.19 -10.78
N PHE A 121 -25.88 10.63 -9.61
CA PHE A 121 -26.26 11.90 -9.00
C PHE A 121 -26.05 13.10 -9.96
N ASP A 122 -27.11 13.89 -10.17
CA ASP A 122 -27.07 15.16 -10.89
C ASP A 122 -27.12 16.32 -9.90
N ALA A 123 -25.95 16.88 -9.61
CA ALA A 123 -25.79 17.99 -8.68
C ALA A 123 -26.62 19.23 -9.08
N ARG A 124 -26.80 19.47 -10.39
CA ARG A 124 -27.52 20.65 -10.86
C ARG A 124 -29.02 20.48 -10.65
N ALA A 125 -29.57 19.33 -11.05
CA ALA A 125 -30.99 19.03 -10.83
C ALA A 125 -31.34 19.01 -9.34
N TYR A 126 -30.47 18.41 -8.50
CA TYR A 126 -30.63 18.42 -7.05
C TYR A 126 -30.63 19.83 -6.47
N TYR A 127 -29.70 20.69 -6.91
CA TYR A 127 -29.60 22.07 -6.45
C TYR A 127 -30.81 22.92 -6.89
N GLU A 128 -31.23 22.82 -8.15
CA GLU A 128 -32.39 23.54 -8.68
C GLU A 128 -33.68 23.15 -7.95
N HIS A 129 -33.84 21.86 -7.64
CA HIS A 129 -34.92 21.40 -6.77
C HIS A 129 -34.80 21.98 -5.36
N LEU A 130 -33.62 21.89 -4.74
CA LEU A 130 -33.41 22.34 -3.36
C LEU A 130 -33.69 23.83 -3.16
N ILE A 131 -33.24 24.70 -4.08
CA ILE A 131 -33.47 26.15 -3.99
C ILE A 131 -34.93 26.54 -4.26
N THR A 132 -35.68 25.73 -5.01
CA THR A 132 -37.10 25.98 -5.29
C THR A 132 -38.03 25.45 -4.21
N THR A 133 -37.64 24.39 -3.51
CA THR A 133 -38.50 23.73 -2.50
C THR A 133 -38.15 24.07 -1.05
N ALA A 134 -36.89 24.40 -0.74
CA ALA A 134 -36.44 24.62 0.64
C ALA A 134 -36.45 26.09 1.04
N THR A 135 -36.64 26.34 2.33
CA THR A 135 -36.56 27.68 2.91
C THR A 135 -35.10 28.07 3.21
N LEU A 136 -34.82 29.37 3.33
CA LEU A 136 -33.46 29.85 3.62
C LEU A 136 -32.80 29.22 4.87
N PRO A 137 -33.50 29.05 6.02
CA PRO A 137 -32.91 28.38 7.18
C PRO A 137 -32.56 26.92 6.93
N GLU A 138 -33.38 26.20 6.16
CA GLU A 138 -33.12 24.81 5.78
C GLU A 138 -31.90 24.72 4.86
N LEU A 139 -31.76 25.69 3.94
CA LEU A 139 -30.62 25.75 3.03
C LEU A 139 -29.30 25.99 3.79
N LEU A 140 -29.28 26.91 4.76
CA LEU A 140 -28.13 27.15 5.63
C LEU A 140 -27.78 25.93 6.49
N LYS A 141 -28.80 25.22 6.99
CA LYS A 141 -28.59 23.97 7.73
C LYS A 141 -27.97 22.90 6.84
N LYS A 142 -28.49 22.74 5.62
CA LYS A 142 -27.98 21.78 4.63
C LYS A 142 -26.55 22.10 4.24
N GLU A 143 -26.21 23.37 4.05
CA GLU A 143 -24.83 23.81 3.79
C GLU A 143 -23.89 23.38 4.92
N ASN A 144 -24.27 23.66 6.18
CA ASN A 144 -23.44 23.31 7.33
C ASN A 144 -23.22 21.79 7.44
N GLU A 145 -24.29 21.02 7.24
CA GLU A 145 -24.26 19.55 7.20
C GLU A 145 -23.29 19.04 6.14
N LEU A 146 -23.40 19.54 4.90
CA LEU A 146 -22.53 19.13 3.80
C LEU A 146 -21.06 19.51 4.06
N VAL A 147 -20.80 20.70 4.63
CA VAL A 147 -19.43 21.11 4.98
C VAL A 147 -18.84 20.20 6.06
N GLN A 148 -19.65 19.77 7.03
CA GLN A 148 -19.22 18.83 8.06
C GLN A 148 -18.94 17.45 7.46
N GLU A 149 -19.83 16.96 6.60
CA GLU A 149 -19.70 15.68 5.91
C GLU A 149 -18.47 15.63 5.01
N ILE A 150 -18.19 16.69 4.23
CA ILE A 150 -16.98 16.80 3.41
C ILE A 150 -15.72 16.65 4.27
N LYS A 151 -15.67 17.31 5.43
CA LYS A 151 -14.52 17.22 6.35
C LYS A 151 -14.38 15.83 6.95
N GLN A 152 -15.49 15.21 7.31
CA GLN A 152 -15.51 13.85 7.86
C GLN A 152 -15.03 12.84 6.82
N LEU A 153 -15.58 12.90 5.60
CA LEU A 153 -15.19 12.02 4.48
C LEU A 153 -13.72 12.19 4.10
N ASP A 154 -13.17 13.41 4.13
CA ASP A 154 -11.73 13.59 3.90
C ASP A 154 -10.87 12.99 5.03
N GLY A 155 -11.31 13.11 6.28
CA GLY A 155 -10.68 12.45 7.42
C GLY A 155 -10.68 10.92 7.29
N GLU A 156 -11.81 10.34 6.89
CA GLU A 156 -11.96 8.91 6.64
C GLU A 156 -11.09 8.44 5.47
N ARG A 157 -11.09 9.20 4.36
CA ARG A 157 -10.21 8.94 3.21
C ARG A 157 -8.75 8.93 3.65
N GLN A 158 -8.32 9.94 4.41
CA GLN A 158 -6.94 10.05 4.89
C GLN A 158 -6.58 8.90 5.84
N SER A 159 -7.48 8.53 6.75
CA SER A 159 -7.28 7.41 7.66
C SER A 159 -7.13 6.09 6.90
N LEU A 160 -7.97 5.83 5.90
CA LEU A 160 -7.89 4.63 5.07
C LEU A 160 -6.57 4.57 4.31
N VAL A 161 -6.17 5.67 3.68
CA VAL A 161 -4.90 5.79 2.96
C VAL A 161 -3.73 5.53 3.90
N TYR A 162 -3.76 6.12 5.10
CA TYR A 162 -2.71 5.91 6.11
C TYR A 162 -2.64 4.44 6.54
N ASN A 163 -3.76 3.82 6.91
CA ASN A 163 -3.80 2.43 7.36
C ASN A 163 -3.26 1.50 6.28
N HIS A 164 -3.74 1.67 5.03
CA HIS A 164 -3.29 0.84 3.92
C HIS A 164 -1.80 1.01 3.62
N HIS A 165 -1.29 2.25 3.58
CA HIS A 165 0.13 2.46 3.37
C HIS A 165 0.98 1.93 4.53
N HIS A 166 0.53 2.09 5.77
CA HIS A 166 1.21 1.58 6.94
C HIS A 166 1.29 0.05 6.92
N GLU A 167 0.19 -0.63 6.58
CA GLU A 167 0.14 -2.08 6.44
C GLU A 167 1.02 -2.59 5.29
N LEU A 168 1.04 -1.90 4.14
CA LEU A 168 1.91 -2.27 3.02
C LEU A 168 3.39 -2.14 3.36
N ILE A 169 3.76 -1.08 4.10
CA ILE A 169 5.14 -0.91 4.58
C ILE A 169 5.49 -2.03 5.55
N ALA A 170 4.64 -2.31 6.54
CA ALA A 170 4.87 -3.39 7.51
C ALA A 170 4.98 -4.77 6.85
N ALA A 171 4.15 -5.04 5.84
CA ALA A 171 4.23 -6.26 5.04
C ALA A 171 5.53 -6.33 4.23
N SER A 172 5.95 -5.22 3.62
CA SER A 172 7.23 -5.13 2.91
C SER A 172 8.41 -5.40 3.85
N ASP A 173 8.41 -4.83 5.05
CA ASP A 173 9.44 -5.08 6.07
C ASP A 173 9.48 -6.55 6.49
N THR A 174 8.30 -7.16 6.65
CA THR A 174 8.19 -8.60 6.95
C THR A 174 8.76 -9.45 5.82
N ILE A 175 8.45 -9.14 4.56
CA ILE A 175 9.00 -9.83 3.38
C ILE A 175 10.52 -9.67 3.34
N HIS A 176 11.04 -8.48 3.63
CA HIS A 176 12.48 -8.23 3.68
C HIS A 176 13.15 -9.08 4.77
N ALA A 177 12.61 -9.08 5.98
CA ALA A 177 13.11 -9.88 7.08
C ALA A 177 13.03 -11.40 6.82
N MET A 178 11.99 -11.86 6.11
CA MET A 178 11.89 -13.25 5.66
C MET A 178 12.96 -13.59 4.63
N LYS A 179 13.22 -12.70 3.67
CA LYS A 179 14.27 -12.86 2.67
C LYS A 179 15.65 -12.98 3.31
N THR A 180 16.00 -12.06 4.22
CA THR A 180 17.30 -12.10 4.92
C THR A 180 17.47 -13.41 5.71
N ARG A 181 16.40 -13.89 6.36
CA ARG A 181 16.43 -15.18 7.07
C ARG A 181 16.62 -16.37 6.13
N ALA A 182 15.97 -16.38 4.97
CA ALA A 182 16.15 -17.42 3.97
C ALA A 182 17.60 -17.44 3.43
N GLU A 183 18.19 -16.27 3.16
CA GLU A 183 19.58 -16.15 2.73
C GLU A 183 20.56 -16.64 3.80
N SER A 184 20.30 -16.37 5.09
CA SER A 184 21.14 -16.92 6.17
C SER A 184 21.03 -18.44 6.29
N LEU A 185 19.85 -19.02 6.01
CA LEU A 185 19.64 -20.47 6.07
C LEU A 185 20.39 -21.19 4.95
N ASP A 186 20.40 -20.64 3.74
CA ASP A 186 21.20 -21.19 2.63
C ASP A 186 22.69 -21.25 3.00
N ALA A 187 23.22 -20.17 3.58
CA ALA A 187 24.61 -20.14 4.04
C ALA A 187 24.90 -21.18 5.14
N ASP A 188 23.94 -21.47 6.02
CA ASP A 188 24.09 -22.51 7.05
C ASP A 188 23.99 -23.93 6.47
N LEU A 189 23.15 -24.15 5.45
CA LEU A 189 23.09 -25.42 4.72
C LEU A 189 24.40 -25.71 3.96
N ASP A 190 25.02 -24.69 3.36
CA ASP A 190 26.33 -24.83 2.71
C ASP A 190 27.43 -25.25 3.70
N LYS A 191 27.44 -24.65 4.90
CA LYS A 191 28.35 -25.07 5.99
C LYS A 191 28.10 -26.52 6.40
N LEU A 192 26.83 -26.92 6.54
CA LEU A 192 26.45 -28.28 6.91
C LEU A 192 26.89 -29.29 5.84
N MET A 193 26.72 -28.97 4.55
CA MET A 193 27.15 -29.81 3.44
C MET A 193 28.69 -29.98 3.42
N THR A 194 29.41 -28.90 3.72
CA THR A 194 30.88 -28.94 3.83
C THR A 194 31.30 -29.87 4.98
N ALA A 195 30.70 -29.72 6.16
CA ALA A 195 30.97 -30.58 7.32
C ALA A 195 30.67 -32.06 7.04
N PHE A 196 29.54 -32.38 6.39
CA PHE A 196 29.23 -33.77 5.99
C PHE A 196 30.22 -34.33 4.98
N SER A 197 30.72 -33.50 4.06
CA SER A 197 31.74 -33.90 3.09
C SER A 197 33.06 -34.22 3.78
N GLU A 198 33.45 -33.41 4.77
CA GLU A 198 34.63 -33.68 5.61
C GLU A 198 34.48 -34.96 6.42
N ILE A 199 33.33 -35.16 7.08
CA ILE A 199 33.04 -36.39 7.83
C ILE A 199 33.10 -37.61 6.90
N SER A 200 32.52 -37.52 5.71
CA SER A 200 32.56 -38.60 4.72
C SER A 200 33.99 -38.92 4.27
N ARG A 201 34.82 -37.88 4.04
CA ARG A 201 36.24 -38.04 3.71
C ARG A 201 37.03 -38.72 4.83
N LEU A 202 36.89 -38.22 6.06
CA LEU A 202 37.54 -38.77 7.25
C LEU A 202 37.10 -40.21 7.52
N SER A 203 35.82 -40.52 7.35
CA SER A 203 35.29 -41.88 7.49
C SER A 203 35.87 -42.83 6.43
N ALA A 204 36.05 -42.37 5.20
CA ALA A 204 36.68 -43.17 4.15
C ALA A 204 38.16 -43.42 4.44
N GLU A 205 38.88 -42.41 4.95
CA GLU A 205 40.28 -42.54 5.36
C GLU A 205 40.46 -43.55 6.50
N VAL A 206 39.63 -43.48 7.55
CA VAL A 206 39.65 -44.45 8.66
C VAL A 206 39.27 -45.87 8.20
N SER A 207 38.36 -45.99 7.22
CA SER A 207 37.96 -47.31 6.69
C SER A 207 39.02 -47.97 5.81
N VAL A 208 40.06 -47.25 5.38
CA VAL A 208 41.11 -47.75 4.49
C VAL A 208 42.33 -48.28 5.23
N GLU A 209 42.48 -48.02 6.55
CA GLU A 209 43.49 -48.70 7.39
C GLU A 209 43.20 -50.22 7.41
N PRO A 210 43.92 -51.04 6.63
CA PRO A 210 43.71 -52.46 6.62
C PRO A 210 44.37 -53.03 7.87
N HIS A 211 43.68 -53.98 8.49
CA HIS A 211 44.26 -54.81 9.53
C HIS A 211 45.39 -55.66 8.91
N GLU A 212 46.61 -55.14 8.95
CA GLU A 212 47.82 -55.86 8.52
C GLU A 212 48.18 -56.88 9.63
N ASN A 213 48.10 -58.17 9.29
CA ASN A 213 48.53 -59.31 10.12
C ASN A 213 50.03 -59.58 9.96
#